data_AF-A0A6V7KHC2-F1
#
_entry.id   AF-A0A6V7KHC2-F1
#
_cell.length_a   1.000
_cell.length_b   1.000
_cell.length_c   1.000
_cell.angle_alpha   90.00
_cell.angle_beta   90.00
_cell.angle_gamma   90.00
#
_symmetry.space_group_name_H-M   'P 1'
#
loop_
_entity.id
_entity.type
_entity.pdbx_description
1 polymer ?
#
loop_
_entity_poly.entity_id
_entity_poly.type
_entity_poly.pdbx_seq_one_letter_code
_entity_poly.pdbx_strand_id
1 'polypeptide(L)'
;YNPTTYSWEANPDGKYAYGATCVRKCPLHLLKDNGACVRSCPPNKKAQGGECVPCDGPCPKTCQGVDKVHSGNIASFEGCTIIEGSITILDQTFKGYQNIRTDFTFGTRYEPMHPDRLEVFSTLKEITGYLRIEAVHPEFKNLSYFRNLEIIDGRALTERFAALYIVRTSLTSLGLNSLKRISSGIIAILENKELCYAQNIDWSKIRESHDYVNQLHNNKNQTVCNAEGLNCDKQCSDEGCWGPGPSQCLSCKNFILGNVCLESCNAQPG
;
A
#
# COMPACT_ATOMS: atom_id res chain seq x y z
N TYR A 1 28.65 20.82 22.52
CA TYR A 1 27.58 21.77 22.90
C TYR A 1 28.25 23.08 23.22
N ASN A 2 27.86 24.17 22.56
CA ASN A 2 28.38 25.49 22.84
C ASN A 2 27.47 26.16 23.89
N PRO A 3 27.93 26.36 25.14
CA PRO A 3 27.11 26.89 26.21
C PRO A 3 26.81 28.39 26.05
N THR A 4 27.52 29.10 25.17
CA THR A 4 27.33 30.53 24.94
C THR A 4 26.22 30.80 23.92
N THR A 5 26.17 30.00 22.86
CA THR A 5 25.16 30.11 21.79
C THR A 5 23.97 29.18 21.98
N TYR A 6 24.03 28.31 23.00
CA TYR A 6 23.07 27.25 23.26
C TYR A 6 22.85 26.31 22.05
N SER A 7 23.86 26.16 21.20
CA SER A 7 23.77 25.41 19.95
C SER A 7 24.60 24.11 19.96
N TRP A 8 24.16 23.15 19.15
CA TRP A 8 24.93 21.96 18.83
C TRP A 8 25.88 22.27 17.67
N GLU A 9 27.18 22.13 17.91
CA GLU A 9 28.22 22.29 16.90
C GLU A 9 28.83 20.92 16.58
N ALA A 10 29.12 20.68 15.30
CA ALA A 10 29.75 19.45 14.86
C ALA A 10 31.20 19.41 15.37
N ASN A 11 31.56 18.33 16.06
CA ASN A 11 32.95 18.11 16.46
C ASN A 11 33.74 17.52 15.27
N PRO A 12 34.75 18.21 14.73
CA PRO A 12 35.55 17.70 13.60
C PRO A 12 36.33 16.42 13.93
N ASP A 13 36.64 16.17 15.20
CA ASP A 13 37.28 14.94 15.67
C ASP A 13 36.28 13.88 16.17
N GLY A 14 34.97 14.15 16.00
CA GLY A 14 33.90 13.23 16.34
C GLY A 14 34.05 11.88 15.63
N LYS A 15 33.82 10.79 16.37
CA LYS A 15 33.82 9.42 15.86
C LYS A 15 32.54 8.70 16.25
N TYR A 16 32.21 7.65 15.52
CA TYR A 16 31.10 6.76 15.82
C TYR A 16 31.58 5.55 16.61
N ALA A 17 30.83 5.14 17.62
CA ALA A 17 31.04 3.89 18.33
C ALA A 17 30.60 2.70 17.44
N TYR A 18 31.51 1.76 17.19
CA TYR A 18 31.26 0.48 16.52
C TYR A 18 31.72 -0.65 17.44
N GLY A 19 30.78 -1.21 18.21
CA GLY A 19 31.08 -2.13 19.30
C GLY A 19 32.02 -1.48 20.32
N ALA A 20 33.21 -2.05 20.51
CA ALA A 20 34.23 -1.53 21.42
C ALA A 20 35.26 -0.58 20.74
N THR A 21 35.02 -0.18 19.49
CA THR A 21 35.96 0.65 18.70
C THR A 21 35.33 1.98 18.26
N CYS A 22 36.16 3.00 17.99
CA CYS A 22 35.72 4.29 17.47
C CYS A 22 36.17 4.47 16.02
N VAL A 23 35.22 4.65 15.10
CA VAL A 23 35.47 4.78 13.66
C VAL A 23 35.01 6.13 13.11
N ARG A 24 35.67 6.64 12.06
CA ARG A 24 35.25 7.91 11.40
C ARG A 24 33.99 7.76 10.55
N LYS A 25 33.76 6.58 9.99
CA LYS A 25 32.58 6.24 9.18
C LYS A 25 32.07 4.87 9.59
N CYS A 26 30.76 4.73 9.74
CA CYS A 26 30.16 3.43 9.94
C CYS A 26 30.35 2.55 8.69
N PRO A 27 30.58 1.22 8.86
CA PRO A 27 30.54 0.25 7.77
C PRO A 27 29.26 0.37 6.93
N LEU A 28 29.34 0.08 5.63
CA LEU A 28 28.24 0.21 4.65
C LEU A 28 26.95 -0.54 5.02
N HIS A 29 27.04 -1.61 5.81
CA HIS A 29 25.90 -2.42 6.23
C HIS A 29 25.28 -1.98 7.58
N LEU A 30 25.76 -0.87 8.16
CA LEU A 30 25.28 -0.32 9.43
C LEU A 30 24.72 1.09 9.23
N LEU A 31 23.83 1.46 10.14
CA LEU A 31 23.17 2.77 10.18
C LEU A 31 23.83 3.64 11.24
N LYS A 32 23.85 4.96 11.01
CA LYS A 32 24.30 5.94 12.01
C LYS A 32 23.15 6.33 12.93
N ASP A 33 23.34 6.23 14.24
CA ASP A 33 22.38 6.69 15.25
C ASP A 33 23.09 7.28 16.47
N ASN A 34 22.85 8.56 16.78
CA ASN A 34 23.36 9.27 17.96
C ASN A 34 24.85 8.99 18.30
N GLY A 35 25.72 8.96 17.29
CA GLY A 35 27.16 8.71 17.49
C GLY A 35 27.56 7.24 17.60
N ALA A 36 26.67 6.30 17.26
CA ALA A 36 26.95 4.87 17.17
C ALA A 36 26.59 4.31 15.78
N CYS A 37 27.21 3.18 15.44
CA CYS A 37 26.88 2.37 14.27
C CYS A 37 25.97 1.22 14.72
N VAL A 38 24.70 1.26 14.32
CA VAL A 38 23.67 0.29 14.71
C VAL A 38 23.26 -0.59 13.53
N ARG A 39 22.79 -1.81 13.80
CA ARG A 39 22.27 -2.72 12.76
C ARG A 39 20.85 -2.35 12.32
N SER A 40 20.05 -1.84 13.23
CA SER A 40 18.67 -1.44 13.00
C SER A 40 18.37 -0.17 13.78
N CYS A 41 17.43 0.64 13.29
CA CYS A 41 17.03 1.85 14.01
C CYS A 41 16.24 1.50 15.28
N PRO A 42 16.31 2.37 16.32
CA PRO A 42 15.43 2.28 17.47
C PRO A 42 13.95 2.34 17.09
N PRO A 43 13.02 1.86 17.96
CA PRO A 43 11.59 1.81 17.65
C PRO A 43 10.91 3.14 17.28
N ASN A 44 11.51 4.28 17.66
CA ASN A 44 11.04 5.63 17.37
C ASN A 44 11.77 6.31 16.20
N LYS A 45 12.57 5.55 15.42
CA LYS A 45 13.32 6.04 14.27
C LYS A 45 13.18 5.12 13.05
N LYS A 46 13.26 5.71 11.85
CA LYS A 46 13.29 5.01 10.56
C LYS A 46 14.66 5.16 9.90
N ALA A 47 15.04 4.19 9.08
CA ALA A 47 16.27 4.26 8.29
C ALA A 47 16.03 5.16 7.07
N GLN A 48 16.84 6.20 6.92
CA GLN A 48 16.79 7.12 5.79
C GLN A 48 18.22 7.56 5.43
N GLY A 49 18.66 7.27 4.20
CA GLY A 49 20.00 7.67 3.73
C GLY A 49 21.18 7.09 4.52
N GLY A 50 21.02 5.90 5.13
CA GLY A 50 22.05 5.29 5.98
C GLY A 50 22.13 5.85 7.41
N GLU A 51 21.12 6.63 7.83
CA GLU A 51 21.00 7.17 9.19
C GLU A 51 19.64 6.83 9.79
N CYS A 52 19.57 6.81 11.12
CA CYS A 52 18.33 6.67 11.86
C CYS A 52 17.76 8.05 12.18
N VAL A 53 16.68 8.41 11.51
CA VAL A 53 15.97 9.67 11.70
C VAL A 53 14.68 9.44 12.49
N PRO A 54 14.24 10.38 13.35
CA PRO A 54 12.94 10.30 13.99
C PRO A 54 11.81 10.04 12.98
N CYS A 55 10.83 9.25 13.37
CA CYS A 55 9.65 9.05 12.54
C CYS A 55 8.75 10.28 12.60
N ASP A 56 8.18 10.64 11.46
CA ASP A 56 7.11 11.63 11.37
C ASP A 56 5.79 10.95 11.75
N GLY A 57 5.53 10.82 13.06
CA GLY A 57 4.39 10.04 13.60
C GLY A 57 4.77 8.61 14.02
N PRO A 58 3.83 7.65 13.99
CA PRO A 58 4.10 6.25 14.31
C PRO A 58 5.20 5.68 13.40
N CYS A 59 6.16 4.97 13.98
CA CYS A 59 7.25 4.43 13.18
C CYS A 59 6.81 3.32 12.25
N PRO A 60 7.51 3.16 11.10
CA PRO A 60 7.21 2.09 10.20
C PRO A 60 7.34 0.73 10.89
N LYS A 61 6.23 0.01 11.00
CA LYS A 61 6.21 -1.36 11.48
C LYS A 61 6.21 -2.28 10.26
N THR A 62 7.28 -3.05 10.12
CA THR A 62 7.38 -4.08 9.07
C THR A 62 6.82 -5.40 9.58
N CYS A 63 5.93 -6.00 8.80
CA CYS A 63 5.27 -7.25 9.11
C CYS A 63 5.47 -8.24 7.96
N GLN A 64 5.49 -9.53 8.26
CA GLN A 64 5.63 -10.55 7.22
C GLN A 64 4.30 -10.75 6.50
N GLY A 65 4.37 -10.87 5.17
CA GLY A 65 3.24 -11.25 4.33
C GLY A 65 2.79 -12.68 4.63
N VAL A 66 1.59 -13.02 4.18
CA VAL A 66 1.00 -14.36 4.33
C VAL A 66 0.46 -14.83 2.99
N ASP A 67 0.50 -16.15 2.76
CA ASP A 67 -0.07 -16.73 1.55
C ASP A 67 -1.56 -16.37 1.41
N LYS A 68 -2.34 -16.49 2.49
CA LYS A 68 -3.78 -16.23 2.52
C LYS A 68 -4.19 -15.53 3.81
N VAL A 69 -4.90 -14.42 3.70
CA VAL A 69 -5.48 -13.70 4.84
C VAL A 69 -6.73 -14.45 5.32
N HIS A 70 -6.88 -14.63 6.62
CA HIS A 70 -8.06 -15.22 7.25
C HIS A 70 -8.24 -14.70 8.68
N SER A 71 -9.37 -15.04 9.31
CA SER A 71 -9.76 -14.53 10.64
C SER A 71 -8.76 -14.82 11.77
N GLY A 72 -7.89 -15.81 11.59
CA GLY A 72 -6.84 -16.21 12.54
C GLY A 72 -5.50 -15.50 12.38
N ASN A 73 -5.23 -14.84 11.25
CA ASN A 73 -3.98 -14.10 11.04
C ASN A 73 -4.16 -12.60 10.83
N ILE A 74 -5.38 -12.12 10.56
CA ILE A 74 -5.63 -10.69 10.27
C ILE A 74 -5.10 -9.72 11.35
N ALA A 75 -5.14 -10.12 12.62
CA ALA A 75 -4.65 -9.28 13.73
C ALA A 75 -3.12 -9.09 13.71
N SER A 76 -2.34 -9.95 13.05
CA SER A 76 -0.90 -9.76 12.95
C SER A 76 -0.51 -8.54 12.11
N PHE A 77 -1.45 -7.99 11.33
CA PHE A 77 -1.24 -6.82 10.49
C PHE A 77 -1.50 -5.48 11.20
N GLU A 78 -1.89 -5.50 12.49
CA GLU A 78 -2.26 -4.30 13.21
C GLU A 78 -1.10 -3.30 13.30
N GLY A 79 -1.32 -2.09 12.80
CA GLY A 79 -0.33 -1.01 12.78
C GLY A 79 0.84 -1.24 11.82
N CYS A 80 0.80 -2.27 10.96
CA CYS A 80 1.83 -2.51 9.96
C CYS A 80 1.78 -1.41 8.90
N THR A 81 2.93 -0.84 8.58
CA THR A 81 3.09 0.17 7.52
C THR A 81 3.78 -0.42 6.29
N ILE A 82 4.57 -1.47 6.48
CA ILE A 82 5.25 -2.20 5.41
C ILE A 82 4.94 -3.68 5.58
N ILE A 83 4.54 -4.34 4.49
CA ILE A 83 4.44 -5.79 4.43
C ILE A 83 5.58 -6.33 3.58
N GLU A 84 6.46 -7.08 4.22
CA GLU A 84 7.53 -7.83 3.57
C GLU A 84 6.96 -9.15 3.04
N GLY A 85 6.77 -9.22 1.73
CA GLY A 85 6.09 -10.33 1.06
C GLY A 85 4.79 -9.88 0.41
N SER A 86 3.85 -10.81 0.27
CA SER A 86 2.60 -10.60 -0.44
C SER A 86 1.38 -10.74 0.46
N ILE A 87 0.24 -10.27 -0.03
CA ILE A 87 -1.07 -10.44 0.62
C ILE A 87 -2.04 -11.04 -0.40
N THR A 88 -2.71 -12.12 -0.02
CA THR A 88 -3.82 -12.67 -0.80
C THR A 88 -5.11 -12.69 0.02
N ILE A 89 -6.16 -12.08 -0.52
CA ILE A 89 -7.53 -12.13 0.00
C ILE A 89 -8.36 -12.97 -0.97
N LEU A 90 -8.93 -14.07 -0.49
CA LEU A 90 -9.71 -15.00 -1.32
C LEU A 90 -11.14 -15.14 -0.78
N ASP A 91 -12.01 -15.79 -1.54
CA ASP A 91 -13.35 -16.18 -1.08
C ASP A 91 -13.34 -16.89 0.30
N GLN A 92 -12.34 -17.73 0.56
CA GLN A 92 -12.20 -18.41 1.86
C GLN A 92 -11.90 -17.45 3.01
N THR A 93 -11.35 -16.26 2.73
CA THR A 93 -11.18 -15.21 3.74
C THR A 93 -12.52 -14.83 4.35
N PHE A 94 -13.55 -14.65 3.51
CA PHE A 94 -14.89 -14.24 3.95
C PHE A 94 -15.83 -15.43 4.27
N LYS A 95 -15.64 -16.59 3.64
CA LYS A 95 -16.49 -17.78 3.82
C LYS A 95 -15.96 -18.78 4.86
N GLY A 96 -14.80 -18.51 5.45
CA GLY A 96 -14.10 -19.40 6.37
C GLY A 96 -12.97 -20.16 5.67
N TYR A 97 -11.83 -20.25 6.34
CA TYR A 97 -10.60 -20.80 5.79
C TYR A 97 -10.24 -22.11 6.47
N GLN A 98 -10.09 -23.17 5.67
CA GLN A 98 -9.60 -24.46 6.13
C GLN A 98 -8.11 -24.54 5.83
N ASN A 99 -7.29 -24.66 6.87
CA ASN A 99 -5.88 -24.99 6.69
C ASN A 99 -5.77 -26.44 6.21
N ILE A 100 -5.05 -26.66 5.11
CA ILE A 100 -4.70 -27.99 4.60
C ILE A 100 -3.18 -28.10 4.75
N ARG A 101 -2.74 -29.08 5.54
CA ARG A 101 -1.32 -29.33 5.78
C ARG A 101 -0.68 -29.99 4.57
N THR A 102 0.65 -30.00 4.54
CA THR A 102 1.44 -30.58 3.45
C THR A 102 1.23 -32.08 3.27
N ASP A 103 0.76 -32.78 4.29
CA ASP A 103 0.40 -34.20 4.29
C ASP A 103 -1.07 -34.45 3.88
N PHE A 104 -1.74 -33.43 3.32
CA PHE A 104 -3.15 -33.44 2.91
C PHE A 104 -4.15 -33.64 4.07
N THR A 105 -3.71 -33.52 5.33
CA THR A 105 -4.62 -33.57 6.48
C THR A 105 -5.25 -32.20 6.75
N PHE A 106 -6.44 -32.22 7.35
CA PHE A 106 -7.12 -30.99 7.78
C PHE A 106 -6.45 -30.42 9.04
N GLY A 107 -5.93 -29.21 8.91
CA GLY A 107 -5.49 -28.39 10.03
C GLY A 107 -6.65 -27.61 10.67
N THR A 108 -6.30 -26.51 11.33
CA THR A 108 -7.28 -25.62 11.96
C THR A 108 -8.24 -25.02 10.93
N ARG A 109 -9.54 -25.04 11.25
CA ARG A 109 -10.55 -24.27 10.54
C ARG A 109 -10.71 -22.90 11.20
N TYR A 110 -10.69 -21.87 10.39
CA TYR A 110 -10.89 -20.49 10.81
C TYR A 110 -12.24 -20.00 10.33
N GLU A 111 -12.97 -19.32 11.22
CA GLU A 111 -14.33 -18.85 10.95
C GLU A 111 -14.38 -17.80 9.83
N PRO A 112 -15.54 -17.64 9.17
CA PRO A 112 -15.83 -16.52 8.28
C PRO A 112 -15.38 -15.17 8.85
N MET A 113 -14.86 -14.29 8.00
CA MET A 113 -14.39 -12.97 8.39
C MET A 113 -15.24 -11.89 7.71
N HIS A 114 -15.75 -10.94 8.49
CA HIS A 114 -16.40 -9.76 7.92
C HIS A 114 -15.36 -8.86 7.21
N PRO A 115 -15.66 -8.24 6.05
CA PRO A 115 -14.72 -7.35 5.35
C PRO A 115 -14.18 -6.20 6.19
N ASP A 116 -14.91 -5.68 7.17
CA ASP A 116 -14.44 -4.58 8.03
C ASP A 116 -13.14 -4.93 8.78
N ARG A 117 -12.87 -6.23 9.00
CA ARG A 117 -11.60 -6.65 9.62
C ARG A 117 -10.38 -6.34 8.75
N LEU A 118 -10.57 -6.06 7.46
CA LEU A 118 -9.51 -5.56 6.58
C LEU A 118 -9.08 -4.13 6.92
N GLU A 119 -9.82 -3.38 7.74
CA GLU A 119 -9.44 -2.04 8.19
C GLU A 119 -8.10 -1.99 8.94
N VAL A 120 -7.61 -3.15 9.39
CA VAL A 120 -6.25 -3.34 9.90
C VAL A 120 -5.17 -2.86 8.91
N PHE A 121 -5.45 -2.91 7.59
CA PHE A 121 -4.54 -2.47 6.53
C PHE A 121 -4.57 -0.95 6.29
N SER A 122 -5.38 -0.19 7.02
CA SER A 122 -5.48 1.25 6.85
C SER A 122 -4.16 1.99 7.08
N THR A 123 -3.25 1.44 7.87
CA THR A 123 -1.92 2.03 8.11
C THR A 123 -0.88 1.60 7.07
N LEU A 124 -1.21 0.64 6.20
CA LEU A 124 -0.29 0.06 5.25
C LEU A 124 0.08 1.07 4.16
N LYS A 125 1.38 1.24 3.92
CA LYS A 125 1.94 2.12 2.90
C LYS A 125 2.70 1.39 1.80
N GLU A 126 3.27 0.24 2.11
CA GLU A 126 4.08 -0.51 1.16
C GLU A 126 3.87 -2.02 1.26
N ILE A 127 3.82 -2.68 0.10
CA ILE A 127 3.88 -4.14 -0.03
C ILE A 127 5.09 -4.45 -0.91
N THR A 128 6.04 -5.25 -0.43
CA THR A 128 7.26 -5.55 -1.21
C THR A 128 7.03 -6.63 -2.28
N GLY A 129 6.03 -7.49 -2.09
CA GLY A 129 5.60 -8.50 -3.05
C GLY A 129 4.42 -8.00 -3.91
N TYR A 130 3.33 -8.77 -3.91
CA TYR A 130 2.11 -8.49 -4.66
C TYR A 130 0.88 -8.35 -3.74
N LEU A 131 -0.15 -7.69 -4.25
CA LEU A 131 -1.50 -7.67 -3.68
C LEU A 131 -2.45 -8.45 -4.60
N ARG A 132 -3.05 -9.53 -4.07
CA ARG A 132 -3.98 -10.40 -4.79
C ARG A 132 -5.33 -10.45 -4.11
N ILE A 133 -6.40 -10.20 -4.84
CA ILE A 133 -7.78 -10.13 -4.33
C ILE A 133 -8.70 -10.88 -5.28
N GLU A 134 -9.29 -11.96 -4.77
CA GLU A 134 -10.25 -12.83 -5.47
C GLU A 134 -11.34 -13.28 -4.50
N ALA A 135 -12.15 -12.32 -4.06
CA ALA A 135 -13.13 -12.54 -3.03
C ALA A 135 -14.43 -11.76 -3.28
N VAL A 136 -15.56 -12.39 -2.97
CA VAL A 136 -16.91 -11.85 -3.10
C VAL A 136 -17.57 -11.79 -1.72
N HIS A 137 -18.06 -10.61 -1.35
CA HIS A 137 -18.91 -10.41 -0.18
C HIS A 137 -19.90 -9.27 -0.43
N PRO A 138 -21.16 -9.35 0.05
CA PRO A 138 -22.17 -8.30 -0.17
C PRO A 138 -21.73 -6.90 0.27
N GLU A 139 -20.87 -6.81 1.29
CA GLU A 139 -20.36 -5.54 1.85
C GLU A 139 -18.92 -5.20 1.39
N PHE A 140 -18.26 -6.09 0.62
CA PHE A 140 -16.92 -5.82 0.10
C PHE A 140 -17.03 -5.11 -1.26
N LYS A 141 -17.12 -3.77 -1.21
CA LYS A 141 -17.44 -2.93 -2.38
C LYS A 141 -16.30 -2.07 -2.92
N ASN A 142 -15.24 -1.87 -2.15
CA ASN A 142 -14.03 -1.15 -2.55
C ASN A 142 -12.82 -1.63 -1.71
N LEU A 143 -11.62 -1.10 -2.02
CA LEU A 143 -10.37 -1.38 -1.32
C LEU A 143 -9.91 -0.18 -0.46
N SER A 144 -10.83 0.63 0.06
CA SER A 144 -10.51 1.76 0.95
C SER A 144 -9.79 1.33 2.25
N TYR A 145 -9.82 0.05 2.58
CA TYR A 145 -8.95 -0.59 3.57
C TYR A 145 -7.46 -0.36 3.29
N PHE A 146 -7.08 -0.16 2.03
CA PHE A 146 -5.72 0.12 1.54
C PHE A 146 -5.57 1.58 1.08
N ARG A 147 -6.40 2.51 1.58
CA ARG A 147 -6.39 3.94 1.17
C ARG A 147 -5.05 4.65 1.34
N ASN A 148 -4.18 4.15 2.21
CA ASN A 148 -2.84 4.70 2.45
C ASN A 148 -1.72 3.90 1.77
N LEU A 149 -2.05 2.86 0.98
CA LEU A 149 -1.06 2.07 0.25
C LEU A 149 -0.49 2.94 -0.88
N GLU A 150 0.81 3.23 -0.80
CA GLU A 150 1.52 4.10 -1.73
C GLU A 150 2.30 3.31 -2.79
N ILE A 151 2.86 2.15 -2.40
CA ILE A 151 3.80 1.39 -3.22
C ILE A 151 3.48 -0.11 -3.19
N ILE A 152 3.50 -0.75 -4.37
CA ILE A 152 3.62 -2.20 -4.52
C ILE A 152 4.90 -2.48 -5.30
N ASP A 153 5.90 -3.08 -4.66
CA ASP A 153 7.23 -3.19 -5.26
C ASP A 153 7.29 -4.31 -6.33
N GLY A 154 6.52 -5.40 -6.15
CA GLY A 154 6.49 -6.49 -7.12
C GLY A 154 7.77 -7.32 -7.17
N ARG A 155 8.52 -7.42 -6.05
CA ARG A 155 9.70 -8.32 -5.95
C ARG A 155 9.31 -9.80 -6.07
N ALA A 156 8.09 -10.10 -5.67
CA ALA A 156 7.41 -11.36 -5.95
C ALA A 156 6.15 -11.04 -6.75
N LEU A 157 5.83 -11.90 -7.72
CA LEU A 157 4.67 -11.76 -8.59
C LEU A 157 3.74 -12.97 -8.45
N THR A 158 2.49 -12.79 -8.79
CA THR A 158 1.55 -13.92 -8.95
C THR A 158 1.99 -14.84 -10.10
N GLU A 159 1.36 -16.02 -10.20
CA GLU A 159 1.54 -16.95 -11.33
C GLU A 159 1.27 -16.33 -12.71
N ARG A 160 0.58 -15.19 -12.76
CA ARG A 160 0.32 -14.41 -13.99
C ARG A 160 1.23 -13.20 -14.15
N PHE A 161 2.35 -13.16 -13.44
CA PHE A 161 3.31 -12.04 -13.41
C PHE A 161 2.70 -10.70 -12.93
N ALA A 162 1.57 -10.73 -12.24
CA ALA A 162 0.92 -9.52 -11.74
C ALA A 162 1.41 -9.17 -10.33
N ALA A 163 1.67 -7.88 -10.11
CA ALA A 163 1.92 -7.31 -8.78
C ALA A 163 0.62 -6.78 -8.14
N LEU A 164 -0.33 -6.32 -8.96
CA LEU A 164 -1.70 -6.03 -8.54
C LEU A 164 -2.65 -6.97 -9.30
N TYR A 165 -3.32 -7.86 -8.57
CA TYR A 165 -4.19 -8.89 -9.14
C TYR A 165 -5.58 -8.81 -8.49
N ILE A 166 -6.59 -8.33 -9.22
CA ILE A 166 -7.96 -8.16 -8.73
C ILE A 166 -8.91 -8.87 -9.69
N VAL A 167 -9.38 -10.05 -9.31
CA VAL A 167 -10.15 -10.90 -10.22
C VAL A 167 -11.41 -11.45 -9.56
N ARG A 168 -12.54 -11.45 -10.28
CA ARG A 168 -13.82 -12.01 -9.80
C ARG A 168 -14.23 -11.51 -8.41
N THR A 169 -14.17 -10.21 -8.18
CA THR A 169 -14.54 -9.58 -6.91
C THR A 169 -15.95 -8.98 -6.94
N SER A 170 -16.48 -8.62 -5.77
CA SER A 170 -17.72 -7.84 -5.60
C SER A 170 -17.52 -6.32 -5.62
N LEU A 171 -16.33 -5.85 -6.01
CA LEU A 171 -15.95 -4.45 -6.00
C LEU A 171 -16.72 -3.63 -7.04
N THR A 172 -17.04 -2.39 -6.68
CA THR A 172 -17.68 -1.39 -7.53
C THR A 172 -16.74 -0.24 -7.91
N SER A 173 -15.73 -0.01 -7.07
CA SER A 173 -14.62 0.93 -7.26
C SER A 173 -13.35 0.37 -6.60
N LEU A 174 -12.18 0.92 -6.92
CA LEU A 174 -10.91 0.46 -6.34
C LEU A 174 -10.65 1.13 -4.99
N GLY A 175 -10.68 2.46 -4.90
CA GLY A 175 -10.42 3.18 -3.65
C GLY A 175 -8.95 3.19 -3.20
N LEU A 176 -7.99 2.97 -4.11
CA LEU A 176 -6.55 2.96 -3.84
C LEU A 176 -5.91 4.36 -4.05
N ASN A 177 -6.50 5.39 -3.45
CA ASN A 177 -6.19 6.79 -3.78
C ASN A 177 -4.79 7.29 -3.39
N SER A 178 -4.06 6.58 -2.54
CA SER A 178 -2.65 6.89 -2.27
C SER A 178 -1.66 6.14 -3.17
N LEU A 179 -2.12 5.19 -4.00
CA LEU A 179 -1.24 4.33 -4.78
C LEU A 179 -0.58 5.15 -5.89
N LYS A 180 0.74 5.29 -5.77
CA LYS A 180 1.57 6.13 -6.67
C LYS A 180 2.53 5.31 -7.48
N ARG A 181 2.87 4.10 -7.03
CA ARG A 181 3.89 3.29 -7.70
C ARG A 181 3.62 1.79 -7.66
N ILE A 182 3.80 1.15 -8.80
CA ILE A 182 4.01 -0.29 -8.95
C ILE A 182 5.33 -0.50 -9.69
N SER A 183 6.37 -0.96 -8.99
CA SER A 183 7.74 -0.99 -9.55
C SER A 183 7.90 -2.09 -10.61
N SER A 184 7.40 -3.30 -10.33
CA SER A 184 7.52 -4.47 -11.19
C SER A 184 6.20 -5.22 -11.34
N GLY A 185 6.06 -6.00 -12.41
CA GLY A 185 4.88 -6.81 -12.70
C GLY A 185 3.74 -6.06 -13.38
N ILE A 186 2.78 -6.83 -13.90
CA ILE A 186 1.59 -6.26 -14.54
C ILE A 186 0.49 -5.93 -13.52
N ILE A 187 -0.44 -5.09 -13.95
CA ILE A 187 -1.75 -4.95 -13.31
C ILE A 187 -2.73 -5.88 -14.04
N ALA A 188 -3.39 -6.75 -13.29
CA ALA A 188 -4.42 -7.66 -13.79
C ALA A 188 -5.73 -7.42 -13.04
N ILE A 189 -6.70 -6.76 -13.69
CA ILE A 189 -8.03 -6.46 -13.15
C ILE A 189 -9.08 -7.10 -14.07
N LEU A 190 -9.57 -8.28 -13.70
CA LEU A 190 -10.31 -9.15 -14.62
C LEU A 190 -11.64 -9.64 -14.04
N GLU A 191 -12.66 -9.75 -14.89
CA GLU A 191 -13.92 -10.41 -14.54
C GLU A 191 -14.66 -9.81 -13.31
N ASN A 192 -14.45 -8.53 -13.01
CA ASN A 192 -15.14 -7.83 -11.93
C ASN A 192 -16.41 -7.17 -12.48
N LYS A 193 -17.53 -7.91 -12.45
CA LYS A 193 -18.77 -7.56 -13.14
C LYS A 193 -19.40 -6.22 -12.72
N GLU A 194 -19.15 -5.79 -11.49
CA GLU A 194 -19.70 -4.55 -10.93
C GLU A 194 -18.67 -3.40 -10.89
N LEU A 195 -17.41 -3.64 -11.27
CA LEU A 195 -16.32 -2.67 -11.10
C LEU A 195 -16.32 -1.63 -12.21
N CYS A 196 -16.46 -0.37 -11.81
CA CYS A 196 -16.27 0.82 -12.64
C CYS A 196 -14.92 1.49 -12.35
N TYR A 197 -14.64 2.59 -13.06
CA TYR A 197 -13.49 3.51 -12.90
C TYR A 197 -12.13 2.97 -13.35
N ALA A 198 -11.81 1.69 -13.07
CA ALA A 198 -10.49 1.11 -13.31
C ALA A 198 -9.99 1.22 -14.77
N GLN A 199 -10.91 1.21 -15.74
CA GLN A 199 -10.59 1.30 -17.17
C GLN A 199 -10.10 2.69 -17.60
N ASN A 200 -10.51 3.74 -16.90
CA ASN A 200 -10.16 5.13 -17.25
C ASN A 200 -8.93 5.65 -16.51
N ILE A 201 -8.34 4.83 -15.62
CA ILE A 201 -7.10 5.17 -14.93
C ILE A 201 -5.94 5.08 -15.92
N ASP A 202 -5.13 6.13 -16.01
CA ASP A 202 -3.87 6.09 -16.73
C ASP A 202 -2.81 5.33 -15.92
N TRP A 203 -2.83 4.01 -16.04
CA TRP A 203 -1.90 3.11 -15.34
C TRP A 203 -0.43 3.34 -15.70
N SER A 204 -0.12 4.04 -16.79
CA SER A 204 1.27 4.38 -17.16
C SER A 204 1.90 5.38 -16.17
N LYS A 205 1.09 6.13 -15.43
CA LYS A 205 1.55 7.08 -14.40
C LYS A 205 2.04 6.42 -13.12
N ILE A 206 1.61 5.18 -12.87
CA ILE A 206 1.85 4.45 -11.62
C ILE A 206 2.84 3.31 -11.85
N ARG A 207 2.84 2.71 -13.04
CA ARG A 207 3.68 1.55 -13.33
C ARG A 207 5.03 1.95 -13.90
N GLU A 208 6.12 1.49 -13.28
CA GLU A 208 7.49 1.79 -13.75
C GLU A 208 7.95 0.86 -14.89
N SER A 209 7.69 -0.45 -14.79
CA SER A 209 8.03 -1.39 -15.87
C SER A 209 7.09 -1.25 -17.06
N HIS A 210 7.66 -1.29 -18.27
CA HIS A 210 6.92 -1.18 -19.53
C HIS A 210 6.96 -2.47 -20.37
N ASP A 211 7.53 -3.55 -19.83
CA ASP A 211 7.89 -4.75 -20.58
C ASP A 211 6.68 -5.60 -20.99
N TYR A 212 5.55 -5.43 -20.29
CA TYR A 212 4.32 -6.20 -20.50
C TYR A 212 3.09 -5.30 -20.51
N VAL A 213 1.99 -5.74 -21.10
CA VAL A 213 0.73 -4.98 -21.18
C VAL A 213 -0.14 -5.31 -19.97
N ASN A 214 -0.76 -4.29 -19.36
CA ASN A 214 -1.74 -4.49 -18.30
C ASN A 214 -2.98 -5.20 -18.83
N GLN A 215 -3.60 -6.04 -18.00
CA GLN A 215 -4.79 -6.78 -18.37
C GLN A 215 -5.99 -6.21 -17.64
N LEU A 216 -6.86 -5.51 -18.36
CA LEU A 216 -8.12 -4.96 -17.85
C LEU A 216 -9.28 -5.36 -18.76
N HIS A 217 -9.85 -6.55 -18.54
CA HIS A 217 -10.92 -7.08 -19.39
C HIS A 217 -12.04 -7.74 -18.59
N ASN A 218 -13.22 -7.84 -19.20
CA ASN A 218 -14.42 -8.46 -18.62
C ASN A 218 -14.89 -7.83 -17.28
N ASN A 219 -14.54 -6.56 -17.03
CA ASN A 219 -15.12 -5.77 -15.94
C ASN A 219 -16.42 -5.08 -16.42
N LYS A 220 -17.09 -4.31 -15.55
CA LYS A 220 -18.31 -3.58 -15.94
C LYS A 220 -18.04 -2.68 -17.14
N ASN A 221 -18.99 -2.65 -18.09
CA ASN A 221 -18.84 -1.86 -19.31
C ASN A 221 -18.85 -0.36 -18.99
N GLN A 222 -17.89 0.40 -19.54
CA GLN A 222 -17.74 1.82 -19.27
C GLN A 222 -19.00 2.63 -19.63
N THR A 223 -19.68 2.31 -20.72
CA THR A 223 -20.91 2.99 -21.15
C THR A 223 -22.03 2.80 -20.13
N VAL A 224 -22.10 1.63 -19.50
CA VAL A 224 -23.06 1.35 -18.42
C VAL A 224 -22.69 2.13 -17.16
N CYS A 225 -21.41 2.14 -16.77
CA CYS A 225 -20.94 2.97 -15.65
C CYS A 225 -21.30 4.45 -15.86
N ASN A 226 -21.08 4.97 -17.07
CA ASN A 226 -21.40 6.36 -17.41
C ASN A 226 -22.90 6.65 -17.31
N ALA A 227 -23.75 5.73 -17.81
CA ALA A 227 -25.20 5.86 -17.77
C ALA A 227 -25.76 5.82 -16.33
N GLU A 228 -25.10 5.09 -15.43
CA GLU A 228 -25.40 5.06 -14.00
C GLU A 228 -24.83 6.26 -13.23
N GLY A 229 -24.14 7.19 -13.90
CA GLY A 229 -23.50 8.34 -13.27
C GLY A 229 -22.21 8.02 -12.51
N LEU A 230 -21.66 6.82 -12.67
CA LEU A 230 -20.43 6.35 -12.02
C LEU A 230 -19.19 6.83 -12.81
N ASN A 231 -19.00 8.15 -12.81
CA ASN A 231 -17.91 8.84 -13.49
C ASN A 231 -16.97 9.50 -12.47
N CYS A 232 -15.74 9.78 -12.90
CA CYS A 232 -14.82 10.58 -12.09
C CYS A 232 -15.39 11.97 -11.78
N ASP A 233 -14.97 12.53 -10.64
CA ASP A 233 -15.33 13.89 -10.28
C ASP A 233 -14.83 14.89 -11.33
N LYS A 234 -15.55 15.99 -11.52
CA LYS A 234 -15.20 17.04 -12.49
C LYS A 234 -13.87 17.73 -12.17
N GLN A 235 -13.41 17.62 -10.92
CA GLN A 235 -12.11 18.13 -10.48
C GLN A 235 -10.96 17.14 -10.69
N CYS A 236 -11.24 15.91 -11.14
CA CYS A 236 -10.20 14.98 -11.58
C CYS A 236 -9.68 15.40 -12.97
N SER A 237 -8.40 15.17 -13.19
CA SER A 237 -7.80 15.27 -14.53
C SER A 237 -8.27 14.12 -15.42
N ASP A 238 -7.86 14.16 -16.69
CA ASP A 238 -8.11 13.09 -17.65
C ASP A 238 -7.29 11.81 -17.36
N GLU A 239 -6.46 11.80 -16.32
CA GLU A 239 -5.69 10.63 -15.87
C GLU A 239 -6.54 9.62 -15.08
N GLY A 240 -7.80 9.96 -14.79
CA GLY A 240 -8.78 9.06 -14.17
C GLY A 240 -8.85 9.15 -12.64
N CYS A 241 -9.56 8.20 -12.05
CA CYS A 241 -9.84 8.18 -10.61
C CYS A 241 -10.06 6.75 -10.09
N TRP A 242 -9.85 6.58 -8.79
CA TRP A 242 -9.99 5.33 -8.06
C TRP A 242 -11.42 4.99 -7.65
N GLY A 243 -12.35 5.93 -7.81
CA GLY A 243 -13.73 5.84 -7.36
C GLY A 243 -14.45 7.19 -7.40
N PRO A 244 -15.63 7.30 -6.80
CA PRO A 244 -16.42 8.53 -6.81
C PRO A 244 -15.82 9.61 -5.90
N GLY A 245 -16.00 10.87 -6.31
CA GLY A 245 -15.71 12.06 -5.52
C GLY A 245 -14.30 12.64 -5.71
N PRO A 246 -14.09 13.89 -5.25
CA PRO A 246 -12.89 14.68 -5.55
C PRO A 246 -11.65 14.20 -4.80
N SER A 247 -11.77 13.26 -3.86
CA SER A 247 -10.63 12.69 -3.13
C SER A 247 -10.09 11.38 -3.74
N GLN A 248 -10.66 10.95 -4.85
CA GLN A 248 -10.33 9.71 -5.54
C GLN A 248 -9.60 9.97 -6.87
N CYS A 249 -9.33 11.21 -7.24
CA CYS A 249 -8.64 11.52 -8.47
C CYS A 249 -7.21 10.98 -8.47
N LEU A 250 -6.73 10.47 -9.61
CA LEU A 250 -5.32 10.11 -9.76
C LEU A 250 -4.45 11.38 -9.68
N SER A 251 -4.91 12.45 -10.33
CA SER A 251 -4.39 13.80 -10.16
C SER A 251 -5.51 14.83 -10.27
N CYS A 252 -5.33 15.97 -9.59
CA CYS A 252 -6.29 17.07 -9.63
C CYS A 252 -6.12 17.89 -10.90
N LYS A 253 -7.24 18.29 -11.50
CA LYS A 253 -7.27 19.19 -12.66
C LYS A 253 -6.75 20.59 -12.33
N ASN A 254 -7.09 21.09 -11.14
CA ASN A 254 -6.82 22.46 -10.72
C ASN A 254 -5.96 22.49 -9.45
N PHE A 255 -6.59 22.47 -8.26
CA PHE A 255 -5.91 22.58 -6.97
C PHE A 255 -6.14 21.35 -6.09
N ILE A 256 -5.23 21.12 -5.15
CA ILE A 256 -5.34 20.06 -4.16
C ILE A 256 -5.24 20.66 -2.75
N LEU A 257 -6.17 20.30 -1.87
CA LEU A 257 -6.12 20.61 -0.44
C LEU A 257 -6.17 19.31 0.34
N GLY A 258 -5.06 18.95 0.98
CA GLY A 258 -4.91 17.63 1.60
C GLY A 258 -4.96 16.54 0.55
N ASN A 259 -6.06 15.80 0.50
CA ASN A 259 -6.33 14.75 -0.50
C ASN A 259 -7.56 15.05 -1.38
N VAL A 260 -8.12 16.27 -1.32
CA VAL A 260 -9.33 16.66 -2.06
C VAL A 260 -8.97 17.61 -3.20
N CYS A 261 -9.44 17.32 -4.41
CA CYS A 261 -9.32 18.20 -5.55
C CYS A 261 -10.37 19.32 -5.50
N LEU A 262 -9.94 20.56 -5.73
CA LEU A 262 -10.77 21.76 -5.66
C LEU A 262 -10.70 22.52 -6.99
N GLU A 263 -11.80 23.20 -7.33
CA GLU A 263 -11.87 24.09 -8.49
C GLU A 263 -11.02 25.36 -8.29
N SER A 264 -11.02 25.91 -7.08
CA SER A 264 -10.24 27.10 -6.72
C SER A 264 -9.77 27.01 -5.27
N CYS A 265 -8.65 27.67 -4.93
CA CYS A 265 -8.15 27.76 -3.56
C CYS A 265 -9.09 28.50 -2.59
N ASN A 266 -10.06 29.24 -3.10
CA ASN A 266 -11.05 29.98 -2.30
C ASN A 266 -12.33 29.16 -2.05
N ALA A 267 -12.46 28.00 -2.71
CA ALA A 267 -13.57 27.10 -2.45
C ALA A 267 -13.36 26.43 -1.09
N GLN A 268 -14.21 26.73 -0.11
CA GLN A 268 -14.25 25.93 1.11
C GLN A 268 -14.86 24.56 0.80
N PRO A 269 -14.30 23.46 1.33
CA PRO A 269 -14.96 22.16 1.25
C PRO A 269 -16.30 22.25 2.00
N GLY A 270 -17.40 22.07 1.27
CA GLY A 270 -18.76 22.00 1.83
C GLY A 270 -19.01 20.69 2.58
#